data_AF-A0A5C7UK71-F1
#
_entry.id   AF-A0A5C7UK71-F1
#
_cell.length_a   1.000
_cell.length_b   1.000
_cell.length_c   1.000
_cell.angle_alpha   90.00
_cell.angle_beta   90.00
_cell.angle_gamma   90.00
#
_symmetry.space_group_name_H-M   'P 1'
#
loop_
_entity.id
_entity.type
_entity.pdbx_description
1 polymer ?
#
loop_
_entity_poly.entity_id
_entity_poly.type
_entity_poly.pdbx_seq_one_letter_code
_entity_poly.pdbx_strand_id
1 'polypeptide(L)'
;MISRIKDQKALDRYRQLIKSISEDSAVNPFETQAEQNLRIDRAKRDYVFFIDTYFKRYASSPSANFHIQTAKKIRNNKHIKLLLAWGRGLAKSTHLNILLPLWLWINDDLKVMLLVGQNQEKACILLSDLQAEFEANQLLAHDFGNQQSTGSWEEGRFITKNDCAFFAIGMGQSPRGLRHRQFRPDYIVADDLDTKEVCRNPRRLREYAGWICEDLLGTLDERGSRFVQVNNIFAPQTILTYIRDHKKGFQFIQQNATDAGLNPIWPEKYSKAFYQNQLDAMGPLSFQAEYNNAPYIEGTIFKQEMIQWCKIPRLDHFERVLGYWDVAYSDAKTADFNAIKVWGLKDGKFYLIKAMVQQCKMEVAIQWMFNYTADLSQSVRINWYFESQFWNDALKMVYKEVSSKHQHSISLIQAERPKGNKFDRIIAMLPFYQQGRIYYNEAERASNDMQVGIAQLLAIEPGYKSNDDSPDGDSAALDLLNKYQRAAAFHPRMGQYRSFSNRRI
;
A
#
# COMPACT_ATOMS: atom_id res chain seq x y z
N MET A 1 -11.63 -27.58 -24.92
CA MET A 1 -10.76 -28.45 -24.08
C MET A 1 -10.23 -27.70 -22.85
N ILE A 2 -9.70 -26.47 -22.99
CA ILE A 2 -9.20 -25.66 -21.86
C ILE A 2 -10.31 -25.26 -20.84
N SER A 3 -11.52 -24.89 -21.28
CA SER A 3 -12.61 -24.58 -20.32
C SER A 3 -13.01 -25.81 -19.51
N ARG A 4 -13.20 -26.96 -20.18
CA ARG A 4 -13.51 -28.26 -19.54
C ARG A 4 -12.48 -28.67 -18.47
N ILE A 5 -11.20 -28.34 -18.66
CA ILE A 5 -10.13 -28.58 -17.68
C ILE A 5 -10.19 -27.57 -16.51
N LYS A 6 -10.50 -26.29 -16.78
CA LYS A 6 -10.75 -25.29 -15.72
C LYS A 6 -11.96 -25.67 -14.87
N ASP A 7 -13.05 -26.10 -15.50
CA ASP A 7 -14.28 -26.50 -14.85
C ASP A 7 -14.05 -27.73 -13.95
N GLN A 8 -13.28 -28.72 -14.43
CA GLN A 8 -12.91 -29.89 -13.62
C GLN A 8 -12.09 -29.50 -12.38
N LYS A 9 -11.08 -28.63 -12.54
CA LYS A 9 -10.28 -28.15 -11.39
C LYS A 9 -11.09 -27.32 -10.40
N ALA A 10 -12.08 -26.55 -10.88
CA ALA A 10 -12.98 -25.81 -10.00
C ALA A 10 -13.87 -26.76 -9.19
N LEU A 11 -14.45 -27.77 -9.85
CA LEU A 11 -15.24 -28.82 -9.21
C LEU A 11 -14.44 -29.63 -8.18
N ASP A 12 -13.20 -30.00 -8.49
CA ASP A 12 -12.37 -30.77 -7.56
C ASP A 12 -12.01 -29.94 -6.32
N ARG A 13 -11.71 -28.64 -6.48
CA ARG A 13 -11.53 -27.71 -5.34
C ARG A 13 -12.80 -27.59 -4.50
N TYR A 14 -13.96 -27.47 -5.14
CA TYR A 14 -15.23 -27.39 -4.44
C TYR A 14 -15.54 -28.68 -3.66
N ARG A 15 -15.28 -29.86 -4.23
CA ARG A 15 -15.43 -31.14 -3.52
C ARG A 15 -14.50 -31.27 -2.32
N GLN A 16 -13.26 -30.82 -2.45
CA GLN A 16 -12.31 -30.78 -1.33
C GLN A 16 -12.80 -29.83 -0.22
N LEU A 17 -13.35 -28.68 -0.60
CA LEU A 17 -13.96 -27.72 0.32
C LEU A 17 -15.11 -28.35 1.11
N ILE A 18 -16.09 -28.96 0.42
CA ILE A 18 -17.22 -29.66 1.03
C ILE A 18 -16.75 -30.74 2.02
N LYS A 19 -15.78 -31.55 1.63
CA LYS A 19 -15.21 -32.59 2.50
C LYS A 19 -14.61 -31.99 3.77
N SER A 20 -13.79 -30.95 3.63
CA SER A 20 -13.15 -30.27 4.77
C SER A 20 -14.17 -29.64 5.71
N ILE A 21 -15.22 -28.99 5.21
CA ILE A 21 -16.28 -28.41 6.05
C ILE A 21 -16.97 -29.50 6.87
N SER A 22 -17.28 -30.62 6.24
CA SER A 22 -17.95 -31.74 6.90
C SER A 22 -17.11 -32.37 8.02
N GLU A 23 -15.78 -32.38 7.89
CA GLU A 23 -14.87 -32.92 8.91
C GLU A 23 -14.76 -31.99 10.14
N ASP A 24 -14.82 -30.68 9.94
CA ASP A 24 -14.65 -29.67 11.00
C ASP A 24 -15.95 -29.35 11.78
N SER A 25 -17.10 -29.78 11.28
CA SER A 25 -18.45 -29.40 11.77
C SER A 25 -19.23 -30.54 12.44
N ALA A 26 -18.53 -31.55 12.98
CA ALA A 26 -19.16 -32.72 13.58
C ALA A 26 -20.16 -32.39 14.72
N VAL A 27 -21.29 -33.10 14.71
CA VAL A 27 -22.35 -33.00 15.72
C VAL A 27 -22.08 -33.98 16.86
N ASN A 28 -22.31 -33.56 18.10
CA ASN A 28 -22.26 -34.46 19.26
C ASN A 28 -23.53 -35.34 19.30
N PRO A 29 -23.44 -36.68 19.10
CA PRO A 29 -24.62 -37.54 19.06
C PRO A 29 -25.36 -37.69 20.40
N PHE A 30 -24.74 -37.29 21.51
CA PHE A 30 -25.29 -37.42 22.87
C PHE A 30 -25.83 -36.09 23.43
N GLU A 31 -25.83 -35.03 22.62
CA GLU A 31 -26.35 -33.73 23.04
C GLU A 31 -27.87 -33.76 23.26
N THR A 32 -28.30 -33.14 24.35
CA THR A 32 -29.73 -32.97 24.65
C THR A 32 -30.34 -31.81 23.86
N GLN A 33 -31.66 -31.86 23.63
CA GLN A 33 -32.38 -30.75 22.97
C GLN A 33 -32.21 -29.41 23.71
N ALA A 34 -32.09 -29.45 25.05
CA ALA A 34 -31.88 -28.25 25.86
C ALA A 34 -30.51 -27.61 25.59
N GLU A 35 -29.45 -28.42 25.50
CA GLU A 35 -28.09 -27.95 25.15
C GLU A 35 -28.04 -27.39 23.73
N GLN A 36 -28.70 -28.07 22.77
CA GLN A 36 -28.83 -27.57 21.40
C GLN A 36 -29.50 -26.19 21.38
N ASN A 37 -30.64 -26.02 22.06
CA ASN A 37 -31.36 -24.75 22.10
C ASN A 37 -30.52 -23.65 22.76
N LEU A 38 -29.79 -23.97 23.85
CA LEU A 38 -28.89 -23.02 24.50
C LEU A 38 -27.75 -22.57 23.57
N ARG A 39 -27.17 -23.48 22.78
CA ARG A 39 -26.16 -23.16 21.76
C ARG A 39 -26.76 -22.23 20.70
N ILE A 40 -27.93 -22.55 20.15
CA ILE A 40 -28.61 -21.73 19.13
C ILE A 40 -28.87 -20.32 19.67
N ASP A 41 -29.44 -20.21 20.87
CA ASP A 41 -29.78 -18.93 21.49
C ASP A 41 -28.54 -18.08 21.79
N ARG A 42 -27.44 -18.70 22.20
CA ARG A 42 -26.17 -18.00 22.41
C ARG A 42 -25.58 -17.54 21.08
N ALA A 43 -25.54 -18.40 20.06
CA ALA A 43 -25.00 -18.08 18.74
C ALA A 43 -25.74 -16.92 18.05
N LYS A 44 -27.07 -16.84 18.22
CA LYS A 44 -27.87 -15.71 17.73
C LYS A 44 -27.47 -14.39 18.36
N ARG A 45 -26.94 -14.35 19.58
CA ARG A 45 -26.57 -13.12 20.32
C ARG A 45 -25.09 -12.78 20.26
N ASP A 46 -24.23 -13.79 20.28
CA ASP A 46 -22.77 -13.67 20.39
C ASP A 46 -22.10 -14.08 19.08
N TYR A 47 -21.60 -13.08 18.35
CA TYR A 47 -20.93 -13.27 17.07
C TYR A 47 -19.64 -14.09 17.18
N VAL A 48 -18.88 -13.94 18.27
CA VAL A 48 -17.64 -14.69 18.46
C VAL A 48 -17.97 -16.15 18.73
N PHE A 49 -18.91 -16.41 19.64
CA PHE A 49 -19.37 -17.76 19.92
C PHE A 49 -19.93 -18.44 18.66
N PHE A 50 -20.69 -17.72 17.83
CA PHE A 50 -21.18 -18.24 16.55
C PHE A 50 -20.04 -18.69 15.62
N ILE A 51 -18.99 -17.86 15.47
CA ILE A 51 -17.84 -18.19 14.62
C ILE A 51 -17.09 -19.40 15.19
N ASP A 52 -16.73 -19.38 16.46
CA ASP A 52 -15.91 -20.43 17.09
C ASP A 52 -16.65 -21.78 17.16
N THR A 53 -17.99 -21.75 17.17
CA THR A 53 -18.82 -22.94 17.25
C THR A 53 -19.04 -23.58 15.88
N TYR A 54 -19.50 -22.81 14.89
CA TYR A 54 -19.92 -23.35 13.59
C TYR A 54 -18.84 -23.27 12.51
N PHE A 55 -17.84 -22.40 12.67
CA PHE A 55 -16.91 -22.03 11.60
C PHE A 55 -15.44 -22.15 12.03
N LYS A 56 -15.10 -23.23 12.76
CA LYS A 56 -13.75 -23.49 13.30
C LYS A 56 -12.63 -23.33 12.25
N ARG A 57 -12.87 -23.76 11.01
CA ARG A 57 -11.93 -23.59 9.88
C ARG A 57 -11.53 -22.13 9.62
N TYR A 58 -12.48 -21.21 9.72
CA TYR A 58 -12.24 -19.79 9.53
C TYR A 58 -11.70 -19.16 10.82
N ALA A 59 -12.07 -19.72 11.97
CA ALA A 59 -11.60 -19.36 13.31
C ALA A 59 -10.22 -19.95 13.68
N SER A 60 -9.32 -20.13 12.70
CA SER A 60 -7.91 -20.54 12.95
C SER A 60 -7.17 -19.63 13.94
N SER A 61 -7.67 -18.40 14.09
CA SER A 61 -7.29 -17.47 15.14
C SER A 61 -8.54 -16.75 15.64
N PRO A 62 -8.64 -16.41 16.93
CA PRO A 62 -9.75 -15.63 17.46
C PRO A 62 -10.00 -14.35 16.65
N SER A 63 -11.27 -14.00 16.47
CA SER A 63 -11.67 -12.81 15.73
C SER A 63 -11.18 -11.54 16.43
N ALA A 64 -10.50 -10.65 15.69
CA ALA A 64 -10.09 -9.36 16.21
C ALA A 64 -11.28 -8.48 16.66
N ASN A 65 -11.03 -7.57 17.60
CA ASN A 65 -12.05 -6.65 18.12
C ASN A 65 -12.74 -5.82 17.03
N PHE A 66 -12.01 -5.36 16.00
CA PHE A 66 -12.60 -4.57 14.92
C PHE A 66 -13.55 -5.38 14.03
N HIS A 67 -13.35 -6.70 13.87
CA HIS A 67 -14.30 -7.59 13.20
C HIS A 67 -15.63 -7.61 13.96
N ILE A 68 -15.56 -7.83 15.28
CA ILE A 68 -16.73 -7.94 16.15
C ILE A 68 -17.51 -6.63 16.19
N GLN A 69 -16.81 -5.50 16.33
CA GLN A 69 -17.43 -4.17 16.33
C GLN A 69 -18.12 -3.88 14.99
N THR A 70 -17.48 -4.22 13.87
CA THR A 70 -18.05 -4.01 12.54
C THR A 70 -19.29 -4.88 12.32
N ALA A 71 -19.25 -6.17 12.68
CA ALA A 71 -20.39 -7.07 12.58
C ALA A 71 -21.59 -6.61 13.42
N LYS A 72 -21.35 -6.22 14.68
CA LYS A 72 -22.39 -5.66 15.56
C LYS A 72 -22.98 -4.37 14.99
N LYS A 73 -22.13 -3.49 14.44
CA LYS A 73 -22.56 -2.23 13.82
C LYS A 73 -23.47 -2.47 12.61
N ILE A 74 -23.13 -3.42 11.76
CA ILE A 74 -23.93 -3.78 10.57
C ILE A 74 -25.26 -4.44 10.99
N ARG A 75 -25.24 -5.33 11.98
CA ARG A 75 -26.47 -5.95 12.49
C ARG A 75 -27.43 -4.92 13.06
N ASN A 76 -26.93 -4.05 13.95
CA ASN A 76 -27.75 -3.10 14.71
C ASN A 76 -28.30 -1.96 13.86
N ASN A 77 -27.70 -1.67 12.69
CA ASN A 77 -28.19 -0.63 11.78
C ASN A 77 -28.57 -1.22 10.42
N LYS A 78 -29.87 -1.36 10.17
CA LYS A 78 -30.42 -1.86 8.90
C LYS A 78 -30.21 -0.88 7.74
N HIS A 79 -29.88 0.38 7.98
CA HIS A 79 -29.67 1.42 6.96
C HIS A 79 -28.26 2.01 7.06
N ILE A 80 -27.27 1.18 6.78
CA ILE A 80 -25.86 1.56 6.90
C ILE A 80 -25.13 1.41 5.57
N LYS A 81 -24.29 2.40 5.24
CA LYS A 81 -23.39 2.37 4.09
C LYS A 81 -21.96 2.51 4.60
N LEU A 82 -21.17 1.44 4.51
CA LEU A 82 -19.81 1.38 5.02
C LEU A 82 -18.80 1.32 3.87
N LEU A 83 -17.74 2.11 4.01
CA LEU A 83 -16.51 2.03 3.24
C LEU A 83 -15.41 1.56 4.19
N LEU A 84 -15.01 0.30 4.07
CA LEU A 84 -14.06 -0.36 4.97
C LEU A 84 -12.69 -0.45 4.29
N ALA A 85 -11.76 0.41 4.71
CA ALA A 85 -10.37 0.41 4.28
C ALA A 85 -9.53 -0.53 5.16
N TRP A 86 -9.65 -1.84 4.96
CA TRP A 86 -8.92 -2.83 5.75
C TRP A 86 -7.66 -3.27 5.02
N GLY A 87 -6.52 -3.27 5.70
CA GLY A 87 -5.23 -3.75 5.20
C GLY A 87 -5.26 -5.21 4.74
N ARG A 88 -4.26 -5.61 3.94
CA ARG A 88 -4.11 -6.99 3.47
C ARG A 88 -3.94 -7.97 4.64
N GLY A 89 -4.56 -9.15 4.53
CA GLY A 89 -4.48 -10.22 5.56
C GLY A 89 -5.52 -10.11 6.68
N LEU A 90 -6.28 -9.02 6.77
CA LEU A 90 -7.32 -8.80 7.81
C LEU A 90 -8.66 -9.50 7.53
N ALA A 91 -8.65 -10.68 6.92
CA ALA A 91 -9.83 -11.56 6.73
C ALA A 91 -11.13 -10.89 6.22
N LYS A 92 -11.01 -9.88 5.35
CA LYS A 92 -12.10 -9.09 4.76
C LYS A 92 -13.25 -9.97 4.22
N SER A 93 -12.95 -10.77 3.20
CA SER A 93 -13.92 -11.62 2.49
C SER A 93 -14.55 -12.66 3.43
N THR A 94 -13.75 -13.26 4.32
CA THR A 94 -14.26 -14.25 5.29
C THR A 94 -15.33 -13.65 6.19
N HIS A 95 -15.07 -12.49 6.81
CA HIS A 95 -16.05 -11.88 7.70
C HIS A 95 -17.26 -11.32 6.95
N LEU A 96 -17.06 -10.61 5.84
CA LEU A 96 -18.10 -9.81 5.20
C LEU A 96 -18.90 -10.57 4.15
N ASN A 97 -18.33 -11.61 3.54
CA ASN A 97 -19.02 -12.42 2.52
C ASN A 97 -19.62 -13.70 3.11
N ILE A 98 -19.08 -14.22 4.21
CA ILE A 98 -19.46 -15.54 4.75
C ILE A 98 -20.07 -15.40 6.14
N LEU A 99 -19.25 -15.01 7.13
CA LEU A 99 -19.61 -15.11 8.54
C LEU A 99 -20.73 -14.13 8.93
N LEU A 100 -20.66 -12.88 8.49
CA LEU A 100 -21.68 -11.88 8.80
C LEU A 100 -23.03 -12.18 8.12
N PRO A 101 -23.10 -12.49 6.80
CA PRO A 101 -24.36 -12.88 6.18
C PRO A 101 -25.00 -14.11 6.83
N LEU A 102 -24.22 -15.15 7.16
CA LEU A 102 -24.75 -16.32 7.87
C LEU A 102 -25.25 -15.95 9.27
N TRP A 103 -24.59 -15.03 9.97
CA TRP A 103 -25.07 -14.55 11.26
C TRP A 103 -26.37 -13.74 11.16
N LEU A 104 -26.54 -12.92 10.12
CA LEU A 104 -27.81 -12.25 9.84
C LEU A 104 -28.90 -13.27 9.49
N TRP A 105 -28.54 -14.29 8.70
CA TRP A 105 -29.44 -15.37 8.29
C TRP A 105 -29.99 -16.19 9.46
N ILE A 106 -29.15 -16.63 10.42
CA ILE A 106 -29.65 -17.37 11.60
C ILE A 106 -30.58 -16.53 12.50
N ASN A 107 -30.52 -15.20 12.35
CA ASN A 107 -31.36 -14.25 13.08
C ASN A 107 -32.59 -13.79 12.27
N ASP A 108 -32.87 -14.40 11.11
CA ASP A 108 -33.92 -14.00 10.17
C ASP A 108 -33.85 -12.52 9.74
N ASP A 109 -32.63 -11.97 9.74
CA ASP A 109 -32.32 -10.55 9.52
C ASP A 109 -31.74 -10.27 8.12
N LEU A 110 -31.85 -11.26 7.22
CA LEU A 110 -31.39 -11.27 5.83
C LEU A 110 -32.42 -11.99 4.94
N LYS A 111 -32.83 -11.35 3.84
CA LYS A 111 -33.69 -11.95 2.80
C LYS A 111 -33.02 -12.02 1.45
N VAL A 112 -32.21 -11.03 1.08
CA VAL A 112 -31.52 -10.99 -0.22
C VAL A 112 -30.11 -10.43 -0.07
N MET A 113 -29.13 -11.29 -0.26
CA MET A 113 -27.73 -10.91 -0.36
C MET A 113 -27.30 -10.74 -1.81
N LEU A 114 -26.57 -9.65 -2.09
CA LEU A 114 -25.87 -9.44 -3.35
C LEU A 114 -24.38 -9.27 -3.09
N LEU A 115 -23.58 -10.21 -3.61
CA LEU A 115 -22.13 -10.16 -3.60
C LEU A 115 -21.63 -9.56 -4.91
N VAL A 116 -20.82 -8.51 -4.82
CA VAL A 116 -20.17 -7.88 -5.96
C VAL A 116 -18.68 -8.17 -5.89
N GLY A 117 -18.18 -8.86 -6.92
CA GLY A 117 -16.76 -9.07 -7.13
C GLY A 117 -16.22 -8.18 -8.24
N GLN A 118 -14.90 -8.11 -8.35
CA GLN A 118 -14.21 -7.39 -9.43
C GLN A 118 -14.73 -7.79 -10.84
N ASN A 119 -15.13 -9.04 -11.01
CA ASN A 119 -15.84 -9.56 -12.19
C ASN A 119 -16.78 -10.70 -11.78
N GLN A 120 -17.60 -11.20 -12.71
CA GLN A 120 -18.60 -12.24 -12.43
C GLN A 120 -17.98 -13.53 -11.89
N GLU A 121 -16.91 -14.03 -12.52
CA GLU A 121 -16.24 -15.27 -12.14
C GLU A 121 -15.74 -15.20 -10.69
N LYS A 122 -15.08 -14.09 -10.32
CA LYS A 122 -14.63 -13.85 -8.94
C LYS A 122 -15.78 -13.75 -7.97
N ALA A 123 -16.88 -13.10 -8.34
CA ALA A 123 -18.07 -12.99 -7.50
C ALA A 123 -18.69 -14.38 -7.25
N CYS A 124 -18.81 -15.23 -8.27
CA CYS A 124 -19.29 -16.60 -8.14
C CYS A 124 -18.39 -17.43 -7.21
N ILE A 125 -17.06 -17.33 -7.35
CA ILE A 125 -16.12 -18.02 -6.47
C ILE A 125 -16.30 -17.58 -5.01
N LEU A 126 -16.34 -16.28 -4.74
CA LEU A 126 -16.53 -15.76 -3.38
C LEU A 126 -17.87 -16.18 -2.78
N LEU A 127 -18.93 -16.22 -3.59
CA LEU A 127 -20.25 -16.66 -3.13
C LEU A 127 -20.30 -18.18 -2.88
N SER A 128 -19.55 -18.96 -3.65
CA SER A 128 -19.51 -20.42 -3.51
C SER A 128 -18.98 -20.88 -2.15
N ASP A 129 -18.12 -20.09 -1.48
CA ASP A 129 -17.64 -20.40 -0.14
C ASP A 129 -18.78 -20.36 0.90
N LEU A 130 -19.72 -19.41 0.77
CA LEU A 130 -20.92 -19.34 1.61
C LEU A 130 -21.91 -20.45 1.24
N GLN A 131 -22.08 -20.74 -0.06
CA GLN A 131 -22.92 -21.84 -0.54
C GLN A 131 -22.47 -23.20 0.02
N ALA A 132 -21.16 -23.44 0.05
CA ALA A 132 -20.56 -24.66 0.57
C ALA A 132 -20.83 -24.86 2.07
N GLU A 133 -20.87 -23.77 2.86
CA GLU A 133 -21.25 -23.86 4.28
C GLU A 133 -22.69 -24.36 4.46
N PHE A 134 -23.64 -23.92 3.62
CA PHE A 134 -25.00 -24.46 3.68
C PHE A 134 -25.11 -25.93 3.26
N GLU A 135 -24.22 -26.40 2.38
CA GLU A 135 -24.22 -27.78 1.88
C GLU A 135 -23.58 -28.77 2.87
N ALA A 136 -22.47 -28.37 3.49
CA ALA A 136 -21.57 -29.31 4.15
C ALA A 136 -21.46 -29.14 5.66
N ASN A 137 -21.86 -27.99 6.22
CA ASN A 137 -21.71 -27.72 7.65
C ASN A 137 -22.77 -28.50 8.44
N GLN A 138 -22.36 -29.63 9.01
CA GLN A 138 -23.27 -30.57 9.67
C GLN A 138 -23.90 -29.95 10.91
N LEU A 139 -23.12 -29.20 11.70
CA LEU A 139 -23.63 -28.51 12.90
C LEU A 139 -24.64 -27.42 12.54
N LEU A 140 -24.39 -26.65 11.48
CA LEU A 140 -25.34 -25.65 10.99
C LEU A 140 -26.63 -26.31 10.49
N ALA A 141 -26.53 -27.41 9.74
CA ALA A 141 -27.68 -28.16 9.25
C ALA A 141 -28.45 -28.87 10.37
N HIS A 142 -27.77 -29.33 11.42
CA HIS A 142 -28.38 -29.92 12.61
C HIS A 142 -29.23 -28.90 13.37
N ASP A 143 -28.74 -27.66 13.51
CA ASP A 143 -29.39 -26.63 14.32
C ASP A 143 -30.44 -25.81 13.58
N PHE A 144 -30.28 -25.63 12.26
CA PHE A 144 -31.16 -24.79 11.44
C PHE A 144 -31.83 -25.54 10.29
N GLY A 145 -31.63 -26.86 10.20
CA GLY A 145 -32.15 -27.70 9.12
C GLY A 145 -31.35 -27.59 7.83
N ASN A 146 -31.41 -28.63 6.99
CA ASN A 146 -30.76 -28.62 5.68
C ASN A 146 -31.43 -27.59 4.74
N GLN A 147 -30.65 -26.59 4.30
CA GLN A 147 -31.10 -25.44 3.53
C GLN A 147 -31.05 -25.61 2.01
N GLN A 148 -30.41 -26.67 1.51
CA GLN A 148 -30.28 -26.88 0.07
C GLN A 148 -31.66 -27.08 -0.57
N SER A 149 -31.98 -26.26 -1.57
CA SER A 149 -33.24 -26.34 -2.31
C SER A 149 -33.04 -27.07 -3.65
N THR A 150 -34.02 -27.87 -4.04
CA THR A 150 -34.01 -28.53 -5.35
C THR A 150 -34.41 -27.52 -6.44
N GLY A 151 -33.54 -27.30 -7.44
CA GLY A 151 -33.83 -26.44 -8.59
C GLY A 151 -33.63 -24.93 -8.39
N SER A 152 -33.08 -24.50 -7.26
CA SER A 152 -32.71 -23.09 -7.00
C SER A 152 -31.33 -23.00 -6.35
N TRP A 153 -30.40 -23.83 -6.81
CA TRP A 153 -29.08 -24.01 -6.23
C TRP A 153 -28.02 -24.08 -7.34
N GLU A 154 -27.73 -22.93 -7.92
CA GLU A 154 -26.85 -22.78 -9.09
C GLU A 154 -25.61 -21.95 -8.74
N GLU A 155 -24.58 -21.99 -9.59
CA GLU A 155 -23.40 -21.14 -9.43
C GLU A 155 -23.80 -19.66 -9.57
N GLY A 156 -23.35 -18.83 -8.62
CA GLY A 156 -23.63 -17.40 -8.62
C GLY A 156 -25.07 -17.02 -8.26
N ARG A 157 -25.97 -17.99 -8.07
CA ARG A 157 -27.32 -17.76 -7.57
C ARG A 157 -27.90 -18.98 -6.87
N PHE A 158 -28.27 -18.83 -5.61
CA PHE A 158 -29.02 -19.87 -4.91
C PHE A 158 -30.02 -19.30 -3.91
N ILE A 159 -30.98 -20.14 -3.52
CA ILE A 159 -32.06 -19.80 -2.59
C ILE A 159 -32.14 -20.91 -1.53
N THR A 160 -32.09 -20.52 -0.26
CA THR A 160 -32.23 -21.44 0.87
C THR A 160 -33.69 -21.83 1.11
N LYS A 161 -33.96 -22.94 1.81
CA LYS A 161 -35.33 -23.38 2.12
C LYS A 161 -36.14 -22.37 2.93
N ASN A 162 -35.49 -21.53 3.74
CA ASN A 162 -36.14 -20.42 4.43
C ASN A 162 -36.31 -19.15 3.56
N ASP A 163 -36.26 -19.29 2.23
CA ASP A 163 -36.57 -18.25 1.24
C ASP A 163 -35.61 -17.04 1.24
N CYS A 164 -34.36 -17.24 1.67
CA CYS A 164 -33.29 -16.26 1.54
C CYS A 164 -32.53 -16.47 0.22
N ALA A 165 -32.39 -15.42 -0.58
CA ALA A 165 -31.75 -15.49 -1.89
C ALA A 165 -30.35 -14.85 -1.87
N PHE A 166 -29.44 -15.46 -2.62
CA PHE A 166 -28.06 -15.03 -2.74
C PHE A 166 -27.70 -14.88 -4.20
N PHE A 167 -27.10 -13.76 -4.56
CA PHE A 167 -26.73 -13.42 -5.93
C PHE A 167 -25.28 -12.95 -6.00
N ALA A 168 -24.59 -13.29 -7.07
CA ALA A 168 -23.25 -12.80 -7.40
C ALA A 168 -23.30 -11.98 -8.70
N ILE A 169 -22.70 -10.79 -8.68
CA ILE A 169 -22.51 -9.97 -9.89
C ILE A 169 -21.07 -9.45 -10.02
N GLY A 170 -20.64 -9.23 -11.25
CA GLY A 170 -19.40 -8.51 -11.55
C GLY A 170 -19.58 -6.99 -11.52
N MET A 171 -18.54 -6.28 -11.09
CA MET A 171 -18.48 -4.83 -11.16
C MET A 171 -18.81 -4.29 -12.57
N GLY A 172 -19.75 -3.33 -12.63
CA GLY A 172 -20.19 -2.70 -13.88
C GLY A 172 -21.29 -3.45 -14.64
N GLN A 173 -21.68 -4.66 -14.23
CA GLN A 173 -22.88 -5.31 -14.76
C GLN A 173 -24.14 -4.64 -14.22
N SER A 174 -25.27 -4.75 -14.91
CA SER A 174 -26.51 -4.13 -14.45
C SER A 174 -27.12 -4.89 -13.26
N PRO A 175 -27.19 -4.31 -12.05
CA PRO A 175 -27.87 -4.92 -10.91
C PRO A 175 -29.38 -4.57 -10.92
N ARG A 176 -29.81 -3.65 -11.79
CA ARG A 176 -31.19 -3.12 -11.82
C ARG A 176 -32.20 -4.24 -12.06
N GLY A 177 -33.25 -4.26 -11.25
CA GLY A 177 -34.32 -5.27 -11.32
C GLY A 177 -34.01 -6.57 -10.56
N LEU A 178 -32.81 -6.71 -9.98
CA LEU A 178 -32.46 -7.85 -9.14
C LEU A 178 -33.34 -7.84 -7.88
N ARG A 179 -34.12 -8.90 -7.72
CA ARG A 179 -35.00 -9.14 -6.57
C ARG A 179 -35.31 -10.63 -6.46
N HIS A 180 -35.67 -11.05 -5.27
CA HIS A 180 -36.29 -12.35 -5.03
C HIS A 180 -37.72 -12.11 -4.54
N ARG A 181 -38.71 -12.51 -5.35
CA ARG A 181 -40.13 -12.22 -5.13
C ARG A 181 -40.34 -10.70 -4.93
N GLN A 182 -40.89 -10.28 -3.79
CA GLN A 182 -41.07 -8.88 -3.41
C GLN A 182 -39.83 -8.23 -2.78
N PHE A 183 -38.81 -9.01 -2.42
CA PHE A 183 -37.66 -8.51 -1.66
C PHE A 183 -36.53 -8.09 -2.58
N ARG A 184 -36.03 -6.88 -2.39
CA ARG A 184 -34.79 -6.40 -2.98
C ARG A 184 -33.60 -6.72 -2.06
N PRO A 185 -32.35 -6.61 -2.57
CA PRO A 185 -31.15 -6.71 -1.74
C PRO A 185 -31.25 -5.90 -0.44
N ASP A 186 -31.13 -6.58 0.70
CA ASP A 186 -31.06 -5.98 2.03
C ASP A 186 -29.65 -6.05 2.64
N TYR A 187 -28.75 -6.79 2.00
CA TYR A 187 -27.31 -6.78 2.23
C TYR A 187 -26.54 -6.84 0.90
N ILE A 188 -25.75 -5.80 0.61
CA ILE A 188 -24.82 -5.75 -0.52
C ILE A 188 -23.40 -5.70 0.02
N VAL A 189 -22.54 -6.60 -0.45
CA VAL A 189 -21.10 -6.57 -0.17
C VAL A 189 -20.31 -6.42 -1.48
N ALA A 190 -19.51 -5.37 -1.57
CA ALA A 190 -18.61 -5.08 -2.67
C ALA A 190 -17.17 -5.34 -2.23
N ASP A 191 -16.64 -6.49 -2.60
CA ASP A 191 -15.38 -7.02 -2.09
C ASP A 191 -14.25 -6.90 -3.13
N ASP A 192 -13.17 -6.22 -2.73
CA ASP A 192 -11.91 -6.13 -3.47
C ASP A 192 -12.09 -5.74 -4.96
N LEU A 193 -12.82 -4.64 -5.18
CA LEU A 193 -13.17 -4.17 -6.52
C LEU A 193 -12.02 -3.46 -7.26
N ASP A 194 -11.10 -2.84 -6.51
CA ASP A 194 -10.03 -2.03 -7.10
C ASP A 194 -8.95 -2.87 -7.77
N THR A 195 -8.45 -2.37 -8.89
CA THR A 195 -7.25 -2.89 -9.53
C THR A 195 -6.29 -1.76 -9.81
N LYS A 196 -4.99 -2.09 -9.98
CA LYS A 196 -3.98 -1.12 -10.42
C LYS A 196 -4.37 -0.44 -11.74
N GLU A 197 -5.00 -1.16 -12.66
CA GLU A 197 -5.45 -0.61 -13.94
C GLU A 197 -6.57 0.41 -13.77
N VAL A 198 -7.57 0.10 -12.93
CA VAL A 198 -8.68 1.01 -12.63
C VAL A 198 -8.18 2.24 -11.87
N CYS A 199 -7.31 2.06 -10.87
CA CYS A 199 -6.78 3.16 -10.05
C CYS A 199 -5.92 4.14 -10.86
N ARG A 200 -5.25 3.66 -11.92
CA ARG A 200 -4.47 4.51 -12.84
C ARG A 200 -5.32 5.24 -13.88
N ASN A 201 -6.61 4.92 -14.00
CA ASN A 201 -7.50 5.52 -14.97
C ASN A 201 -8.64 6.29 -14.26
N PRO A 202 -8.49 7.61 -14.05
CA PRO A 202 -9.48 8.41 -13.34
C PRO A 202 -10.87 8.36 -13.95
N ARG A 203 -11.00 8.20 -15.28
CA ARG A 203 -12.30 8.09 -15.94
C ARG A 203 -13.02 6.80 -15.54
N ARG A 204 -12.34 5.65 -15.68
CA ARG A 204 -12.91 4.35 -15.30
C ARG A 204 -13.22 4.27 -13.80
N LEU A 205 -12.34 4.80 -12.97
CA LEU A 205 -12.56 4.88 -11.54
C LEU A 205 -13.85 5.66 -11.20
N ARG A 206 -14.08 6.81 -11.86
CA ARG A 206 -15.32 7.59 -11.70
C ARG A 206 -16.54 6.85 -12.22
N GLU A 207 -16.43 6.17 -13.36
CA GLU A 207 -17.52 5.35 -13.91
C GLU A 207 -17.94 4.27 -12.92
N TYR A 208 -17.00 3.52 -12.33
CA TYR A 208 -17.31 2.49 -11.35
C TYR A 208 -17.82 3.06 -10.01
N ALA A 209 -17.27 4.19 -9.56
CA ALA A 209 -17.81 4.87 -8.38
C ALA A 209 -19.25 5.37 -8.61
N GLY A 210 -19.54 5.88 -9.81
CA GLY A 210 -20.89 6.25 -10.25
C GLY A 210 -21.82 5.03 -10.26
N TRP A 211 -21.40 3.94 -10.91
CA TRP A 211 -22.14 2.67 -10.94
C TRP A 211 -22.48 2.15 -9.53
N ILE A 212 -21.54 2.18 -8.57
CA ILE A 212 -21.82 1.81 -7.18
C ILE A 212 -22.91 2.72 -6.59
N CYS A 213 -22.75 4.04 -6.73
CA CYS A 213 -23.63 5.00 -6.08
C CYS A 213 -25.02 5.10 -6.70
N GLU A 214 -25.15 4.83 -8.00
CA GLU A 214 -26.36 5.04 -8.77
C GLU A 214 -27.08 3.71 -9.03
N ASP A 215 -26.39 2.74 -9.64
CA ASP A 215 -27.00 1.48 -10.03
C ASP A 215 -27.08 0.51 -8.85
N LEU A 216 -25.96 0.26 -8.18
CA LEU A 216 -25.88 -0.74 -7.12
C LEU A 216 -26.68 -0.31 -5.88
N LEU A 217 -26.46 0.90 -5.36
CA LEU A 217 -27.25 1.42 -4.24
C LEU A 217 -28.74 1.57 -4.59
N GLY A 218 -29.08 1.83 -5.86
CA GLY A 218 -30.46 1.90 -6.33
C GLY A 218 -31.22 0.56 -6.23
N THR A 219 -30.50 -0.55 -6.02
CA THR A 219 -31.12 -1.86 -5.80
C THR A 219 -31.52 -2.13 -4.35
N LEU A 220 -31.05 -1.34 -3.38
CA LEU A 220 -31.34 -1.61 -1.97
C LEU A 220 -32.83 -1.47 -1.66
N ASP A 221 -33.29 -2.25 -0.68
CA ASP A 221 -34.66 -2.19 -0.17
C ASP A 221 -34.87 -1.06 0.85
N GLU A 222 -36.09 -0.54 0.93
CA GLU A 222 -36.46 0.48 1.93
C GLU A 222 -36.59 -0.11 3.35
N ARG A 223 -36.74 -1.44 3.49
CA ARG A 223 -36.86 -2.15 4.77
C ARG A 223 -35.51 -2.58 5.35
N GLY A 224 -34.46 -2.53 4.53
CA GLY A 224 -33.09 -2.88 4.88
C GLY A 224 -32.15 -2.53 3.74
N SER A 225 -31.14 -1.70 4.01
CA SER A 225 -30.23 -1.14 3.02
C SER A 225 -28.78 -1.19 3.49
N ARG A 226 -28.32 -2.37 3.93
CA ARG A 226 -26.94 -2.55 4.38
C ARG A 226 -26.03 -2.66 3.17
N PHE A 227 -25.17 -1.67 2.97
CA PHE A 227 -24.13 -1.66 1.95
C PHE A 227 -22.75 -1.65 2.60
N VAL A 228 -21.88 -2.55 2.15
CA VAL A 228 -20.50 -2.63 2.61
C VAL A 228 -19.59 -2.73 1.39
N GLN A 229 -18.75 -1.73 1.17
CA GLN A 229 -17.60 -1.86 0.29
C GLN A 229 -16.35 -2.05 1.13
N VAL A 230 -15.52 -3.03 0.78
CA VAL A 230 -14.29 -3.34 1.51
C VAL A 230 -13.12 -3.45 0.54
N ASN A 231 -12.02 -2.76 0.86
CA ASN A 231 -10.78 -2.83 0.11
C ASN A 231 -9.58 -2.34 0.96
N ASN A 232 -8.33 -2.61 0.57
CA ASN A 232 -7.18 -1.83 1.05
C ASN A 232 -6.90 -0.62 0.14
N ILE A 233 -6.33 0.44 0.70
CA ILE A 233 -5.94 1.64 -0.06
C ILE A 233 -4.48 1.51 -0.49
N PHE A 234 -4.23 0.78 -1.58
CA PHE A 234 -2.89 0.57 -2.13
C PHE A 234 -2.47 1.60 -3.19
N ALA A 235 -3.41 2.45 -3.65
CA ALA A 235 -3.15 3.50 -4.63
C ALA A 235 -3.66 4.86 -4.12
N PRO A 236 -3.08 6.00 -4.57
CA PRO A 236 -3.48 7.33 -4.10
C PRO A 236 -4.98 7.61 -4.23
N GLN A 237 -5.59 7.10 -5.30
CA GLN A 237 -7.01 7.13 -5.52
C GLN A 237 -7.49 5.72 -5.89
N THR A 238 -8.48 5.24 -5.14
CA THR A 238 -9.23 4.00 -5.39
C THR A 238 -10.71 4.36 -5.53
N ILE A 239 -11.54 3.43 -6.00
CA ILE A 239 -13.00 3.60 -6.05
C ILE A 239 -13.50 3.93 -4.63
N LEU A 240 -12.99 3.20 -3.62
CA LEU A 240 -13.36 3.40 -2.22
C LEU A 240 -13.02 4.81 -1.72
N THR A 241 -11.79 5.30 -1.95
CA THR A 241 -11.41 6.66 -1.50
C THR A 241 -12.12 7.74 -2.29
N TYR A 242 -12.37 7.52 -3.58
CA TYR A 242 -13.13 8.47 -4.38
C TYR A 242 -14.56 8.65 -3.88
N ILE A 243 -15.27 7.56 -3.55
CA ILE A 243 -16.61 7.64 -2.96
C ILE A 243 -16.56 8.36 -1.62
N ARG A 244 -15.59 8.04 -0.75
CA ARG A 244 -15.39 8.75 0.53
C ARG A 244 -15.26 10.26 0.33
N ASP A 245 -14.49 10.68 -0.66
CA ASP A 245 -14.14 12.09 -0.86
C ASP A 245 -15.24 12.89 -1.57
N HIS A 246 -16.05 12.24 -2.43
CA HIS A 246 -16.98 12.93 -3.33
C HIS A 246 -18.46 12.66 -3.03
N LYS A 247 -18.78 11.68 -2.19
CA LYS A 247 -20.17 11.26 -1.91
C LYS A 247 -20.47 11.36 -0.41
N LYS A 248 -21.72 11.68 -0.09
CA LYS A 248 -22.21 11.83 1.29
C LYS A 248 -23.00 10.60 1.72
N GLY A 249 -23.15 10.41 3.03
CA GLY A 249 -23.97 9.34 3.61
C GLY A 249 -23.28 7.99 3.75
N PHE A 250 -21.98 7.92 3.47
CA PHE A 250 -21.14 6.76 3.76
C PHE A 250 -20.34 6.99 5.05
N GLN A 251 -20.17 5.94 5.84
CA GLN A 251 -19.23 5.95 6.97
C GLN A 251 -17.95 5.24 6.54
N PHE A 252 -16.81 5.92 6.72
CA PHE A 252 -15.50 5.40 6.39
C PHE A 252 -14.81 4.85 7.65
N ILE A 253 -14.32 3.62 7.59
CA ILE A 253 -13.59 2.97 8.68
C ILE A 253 -12.30 2.41 8.09
N GLN A 254 -11.16 2.90 8.55
CA GLN A 254 -9.86 2.42 8.15
C GLN A 254 -9.25 1.55 9.24
N GLN A 255 -8.71 0.40 8.84
CA GLN A 255 -7.99 -0.51 9.72
C GLN A 255 -6.67 -0.92 9.06
N ASN A 256 -5.57 -0.43 9.63
CA ASN A 256 -4.22 -0.83 9.25
C ASN A 256 -3.90 -2.21 9.86
N ALA A 257 -2.97 -2.94 9.23
CA ALA A 257 -2.54 -4.25 9.71
C ALA A 257 -1.56 -4.14 10.88
N THR A 258 -0.74 -3.07 10.91
CA THR A 258 0.21 -2.81 12.00
C THR A 258 0.14 -1.38 12.53
N ASP A 259 0.67 -1.19 13.73
CA ASP A 259 1.07 0.13 14.22
C ASP A 259 2.42 0.58 13.60
N ALA A 260 2.94 1.72 14.06
CA ALA A 260 4.21 2.25 13.59
C ALA A 260 5.44 1.44 14.02
N GLY A 261 5.32 0.59 15.04
CA GLY A 261 6.36 -0.31 15.52
C GLY A 261 6.29 -1.71 14.92
N LEU A 262 5.49 -1.90 13.86
CA LEU A 262 5.15 -3.18 13.23
C LEU A 262 4.43 -4.16 14.17
N ASN A 263 3.85 -3.67 15.26
CA ASN A 263 3.02 -4.52 16.10
C ASN A 263 1.69 -4.80 15.39
N PRO A 264 1.26 -6.07 15.35
CA PRO A 264 0.04 -6.49 14.68
C PRO A 264 -1.20 -5.88 15.35
N ILE A 265 -2.15 -5.35 14.57
CA ILE A 265 -3.49 -4.99 15.10
C ILE A 265 -4.34 -6.25 15.35
N TRP A 266 -4.01 -7.36 14.69
CA TRP A 266 -4.60 -8.68 14.94
C TRP A 266 -3.54 -9.64 15.53
N PRO A 267 -3.15 -9.44 16.81
CA PRO A 267 -2.08 -10.20 17.46
C PRO A 267 -2.39 -11.69 17.61
N GLU A 268 -3.66 -12.07 17.63
CA GLU A 268 -4.09 -13.47 17.72
C GLU A 268 -3.73 -14.28 16.47
N LYS A 269 -3.52 -13.61 15.32
CA LYS A 269 -3.18 -14.26 14.04
C LYS A 269 -1.75 -13.99 13.58
N TYR A 270 -1.28 -12.75 13.73
CA TYR A 270 -0.01 -12.31 13.17
C TYR A 270 0.96 -11.89 14.26
N SER A 271 2.25 -12.10 14.01
CA SER A 271 3.34 -11.64 14.87
C SER A 271 4.08 -10.46 14.22
N LYS A 272 4.82 -9.71 15.04
CA LYS A 272 5.72 -8.66 14.53
C LYS A 272 6.75 -9.22 13.54
N ALA A 273 7.28 -10.42 13.79
CA ALA A 273 8.23 -11.07 12.91
C ALA A 273 7.65 -11.39 11.52
N PHE A 274 6.37 -11.78 11.45
CA PHE A 274 5.67 -11.97 10.18
C PHE A 274 5.65 -10.67 9.37
N TYR A 275 5.25 -9.56 9.99
CA TYR A 275 5.20 -8.27 9.30
C TYR A 275 6.57 -7.72 8.95
N GLN A 276 7.60 -7.98 9.76
CA GLN A 276 8.99 -7.67 9.42
C GLN A 276 9.41 -8.43 8.15
N ASN A 277 9.13 -9.73 8.05
CA ASN A 277 9.43 -10.50 6.84
C ASN A 277 8.71 -9.95 5.60
N GLN A 278 7.43 -9.59 5.74
CA GLN A 278 6.67 -8.98 4.64
C GLN A 278 7.24 -7.61 4.24
N LEU A 279 7.67 -6.80 5.22
CA LEU A 279 8.32 -5.51 4.99
C LEU A 279 9.63 -5.69 4.22
N ASP A 280 10.47 -6.64 4.66
CA ASP A 280 11.76 -6.93 4.05
C ASP A 280 11.60 -7.47 2.61
N ALA A 281 10.56 -8.27 2.36
CA ALA A 281 10.28 -8.86 1.05
C ALA A 281 9.69 -7.85 0.04
N MET A 282 8.79 -6.96 0.48
CA MET A 282 8.05 -6.05 -0.42
C MET A 282 8.65 -4.65 -0.52
N GLY A 283 9.48 -4.27 0.47
CA GLY A 283 9.96 -2.91 0.68
C GLY A 283 8.94 -2.01 1.41
N PRO A 284 9.41 -0.94 2.08
CA PRO A 284 8.57 -0.10 2.93
C PRO A 284 7.34 0.49 2.26
N LEU A 285 7.47 1.02 1.06
CA LEU A 285 6.37 1.73 0.38
C LEU A 285 5.24 0.78 -0.01
N SER A 286 5.59 -0.36 -0.60
CA SER A 286 4.64 -1.41 -0.96
C SER A 286 3.96 -1.97 0.28
N PHE A 287 4.72 -2.19 1.36
CA PHE A 287 4.17 -2.64 2.64
C PHE A 287 3.16 -1.64 3.20
N GLN A 288 3.52 -0.35 3.26
CA GLN A 288 2.61 0.68 3.78
C GLN A 288 1.33 0.80 2.93
N ALA A 289 1.44 0.71 1.60
CA ALA A 289 0.30 0.74 0.71
C ALA A 289 -0.63 -0.49 0.88
N GLU A 290 -0.06 -1.70 0.89
CA GLU A 290 -0.82 -2.95 0.91
C GLU A 290 -1.40 -3.27 2.30
N TYR A 291 -0.62 -3.06 3.36
CA TYR A 291 -0.97 -3.46 4.72
C TYR A 291 -1.53 -2.32 5.58
N ASN A 292 -1.10 -1.08 5.33
CA ASN A 292 -1.42 0.06 6.22
C ASN A 292 -2.14 1.21 5.51
N ASN A 293 -2.73 0.95 4.34
CA ASN A 293 -3.57 1.90 3.60
C ASN A 293 -2.88 3.25 3.33
N ALA A 294 -1.56 3.24 3.19
CA ALA A 294 -0.72 4.42 3.00
C ALA A 294 0.00 4.34 1.65
N PRO A 295 -0.69 4.64 0.53
CA PRO A 295 -0.12 4.58 -0.80
C PRO A 295 0.89 5.71 -1.03
N TYR A 296 1.90 5.44 -1.86
CA TYR A 296 2.79 6.50 -2.37
C TYR A 296 2.26 7.04 -3.71
N ILE A 297 2.56 8.30 -4.01
CA ILE A 297 2.17 8.98 -5.25
C ILE A 297 3.39 8.96 -6.19
N GLU A 298 3.24 8.31 -7.36
CA GLU A 298 4.18 8.45 -8.48
C GLU A 298 3.65 9.57 -9.39
N GLY A 299 4.45 10.63 -9.56
CA GLY A 299 4.17 11.75 -10.42
C GLY A 299 4.50 11.50 -11.89
N THR A 300 4.23 12.50 -12.73
CA THR A 300 4.34 12.42 -14.20
C THR A 300 5.68 12.88 -14.75
N ILE A 301 6.49 13.57 -13.93
CA ILE A 301 7.73 14.23 -14.35
C ILE A 301 8.91 13.24 -14.35
N PHE A 302 9.27 12.75 -13.17
CA PHE A 302 10.27 11.70 -13.02
C PHE A 302 9.55 10.37 -12.95
N LYS A 303 9.91 9.45 -13.84
CA LYS A 303 9.29 8.13 -13.93
C LYS A 303 10.26 7.06 -13.52
N GLN A 304 9.75 5.96 -12.96
CA GLN A 304 10.57 4.81 -12.57
C GLN A 304 11.43 4.27 -13.74
N GLU A 305 10.92 4.33 -14.98
CA GLU A 305 11.62 3.90 -16.19
C GLU A 305 12.89 4.70 -16.51
N MET A 306 13.03 5.91 -15.95
CA MET A 306 14.21 6.76 -16.13
C MET A 306 15.37 6.38 -15.18
N ILE A 307 15.12 5.55 -14.16
CA ILE A 307 16.12 5.14 -13.17
C ILE A 307 16.87 3.91 -13.67
N GLN A 308 18.14 4.11 -14.01
CA GLN A 308 19.02 3.03 -14.47
C GLN A 308 19.84 2.47 -13.31
N TRP A 309 19.69 1.18 -13.04
CA TRP A 309 20.52 0.47 -12.05
C TRP A 309 21.75 -0.11 -12.72
N CYS A 310 22.92 0.06 -12.12
CA CYS A 310 24.14 -0.61 -12.57
C CYS A 310 25.08 -0.93 -11.42
N LYS A 311 25.94 -1.93 -11.63
CA LYS A 311 27.13 -2.13 -10.80
C LYS A 311 28.06 -0.92 -10.97
N ILE A 312 28.28 -0.18 -9.88
CA ILE A 312 29.12 1.02 -9.93
C ILE A 312 30.60 0.66 -10.21
N PRO A 313 31.32 1.50 -10.97
CA PRO A 313 32.77 1.44 -11.06
C PRO A 313 33.42 1.55 -9.67
N ARG A 314 34.68 1.14 -9.57
CA ARG A 314 35.46 1.38 -8.35
C ARG A 314 35.53 2.89 -8.08
N LEU A 315 35.40 3.25 -6.80
CA LEU A 315 35.27 4.65 -6.36
C LEU A 315 36.51 5.51 -6.68
N ASP A 316 37.68 4.88 -6.79
CA ASP A 316 38.96 5.50 -7.18
C ASP A 316 39.04 5.89 -8.67
N HIS A 317 38.13 5.37 -9.52
CA HIS A 317 38.09 5.67 -10.96
C HIS A 317 37.10 6.79 -11.32
N PHE A 318 36.47 7.42 -10.34
CA PHE A 318 35.60 8.58 -10.58
C PHE A 318 36.44 9.86 -10.71
N GLU A 319 36.05 10.72 -11.64
CA GLU A 319 36.68 12.05 -11.81
C GLU A 319 36.47 12.91 -10.56
N ARG A 320 35.30 12.75 -9.94
CA ARG A 320 34.93 13.42 -8.70
C ARG A 320 33.89 12.60 -7.95
N VAL A 321 34.07 12.50 -6.63
CA VAL A 321 33.06 11.99 -5.70
C VAL A 321 32.76 13.08 -4.67
N LEU A 322 31.48 13.33 -4.42
CA LEU A 322 31.03 14.23 -3.38
C LEU A 322 29.84 13.64 -2.64
N GLY A 323 29.66 14.07 -1.40
CA GLY A 323 28.44 13.86 -0.64
C GLY A 323 27.73 15.19 -0.47
N TYR A 324 26.41 15.22 -0.65
CA TYR A 324 25.60 16.39 -0.35
C TYR A 324 24.62 16.06 0.76
N TRP A 325 24.55 16.92 1.77
CA TRP A 325 23.66 16.82 2.90
C TRP A 325 22.63 17.95 2.86
N ASP A 326 21.36 17.58 2.65
CA ASP A 326 20.22 18.43 2.95
C ASP A 326 19.81 18.27 4.42
N VAL A 327 19.90 19.36 5.16
CA VAL A 327 19.94 19.36 6.63
C VAL A 327 18.52 19.51 7.19
N ALA A 328 18.11 18.55 8.04
CA ALA A 328 16.89 18.65 8.83
C ALA A 328 17.19 18.63 10.33
N TYR A 329 16.40 19.38 11.10
CA TYR A 329 16.63 19.56 12.55
C TYR A 329 15.93 18.53 13.45
N SER A 330 14.84 17.91 12.99
CA SER A 330 13.93 17.14 13.84
C SER A 330 13.77 15.70 13.38
N ASP A 331 13.55 14.81 14.35
CA ASP A 331 13.23 13.39 14.18
C ASP A 331 11.70 13.11 14.26
N ALA A 332 10.87 14.15 14.27
CA ALA A 332 9.42 14.00 14.28
C ALA A 332 8.90 13.42 12.95
N LYS A 333 7.81 12.65 12.99
CA LYS A 333 7.23 11.99 11.79
C LYS A 333 6.68 12.94 10.74
N THR A 334 6.40 14.19 11.12
CA THR A 334 5.95 15.26 10.22
C THR A 334 7.07 16.22 9.83
N ALA A 335 8.30 15.97 10.29
CA ALA A 335 9.44 16.82 9.98
C ALA A 335 10.08 16.47 8.64
N ASP A 336 10.90 17.39 8.15
CA ASP A 336 11.73 17.20 6.96
C ASP A 336 12.74 16.06 7.17
N PHE A 337 13.18 15.45 6.08
CA PHE A 337 14.13 14.35 6.10
C PHE A 337 15.57 14.88 6.08
N ASN A 338 16.44 14.31 6.90
CA ASN A 338 17.88 14.42 6.66
C ASN A 338 18.22 13.55 5.44
N ALA A 339 18.64 14.19 4.35
CA ALA A 339 18.99 13.52 3.10
C ALA A 339 20.48 13.71 2.80
N ILE A 340 21.26 12.64 2.97
CA ILE A 340 22.67 12.61 2.61
C ILE A 340 22.83 11.69 1.40
N LYS A 341 23.36 12.21 0.29
CA LYS A 341 23.59 11.43 -0.93
C LYS A 341 24.99 11.58 -1.48
N VAL A 342 25.60 10.46 -1.81
CA VAL A 342 26.95 10.38 -2.36
C VAL A 342 26.85 10.17 -3.86
N TRP A 343 27.33 11.16 -4.61
CA TRP A 343 27.30 11.19 -6.07
C TRP A 343 28.72 11.17 -6.64
N GLY A 344 28.88 10.44 -7.74
CA GLY A 344 30.12 10.36 -8.51
C GLY A 344 29.92 10.83 -9.95
N LEU A 345 30.92 11.52 -10.50
CA LEU A 345 31.02 11.87 -11.93
C LEU A 345 32.06 10.98 -12.61
N LYS A 346 31.69 10.35 -13.73
CA LYS A 346 32.60 9.60 -14.58
C LYS A 346 32.11 9.56 -16.02
N ASP A 347 32.99 9.88 -16.97
CA ASP A 347 32.72 9.85 -18.41
C ASP A 347 31.46 10.66 -18.78
N GLY A 348 31.25 11.77 -18.08
CA GLY A 348 30.08 12.62 -18.21
C GLY A 348 28.75 12.01 -17.74
N LYS A 349 28.79 10.90 -17.01
CA LYS A 349 27.63 10.26 -16.37
C LYS A 349 27.70 10.47 -14.86
N PHE A 350 26.52 10.56 -14.24
CA PHE A 350 26.37 10.75 -12.80
C PHE A 350 25.89 9.45 -12.15
N TYR A 351 26.52 9.09 -11.06
CA TYR A 351 26.28 7.83 -10.36
C TYR A 351 25.89 8.12 -8.91
N LEU A 352 24.68 7.73 -8.50
CA LEU A 352 24.27 7.74 -7.11
C LEU A 352 24.82 6.48 -6.43
N ILE A 353 25.86 6.66 -5.62
CA ILE A 353 26.67 5.61 -5.02
C ILE A 353 26.02 5.07 -3.75
N LYS A 354 25.57 5.98 -2.87
CA LYS A 354 25.01 5.67 -1.54
C LYS A 354 24.07 6.79 -1.10
N ALA A 355 23.04 6.46 -0.32
CA ALA A 355 22.10 7.42 0.22
C ALA A 355 21.72 7.08 1.68
N MET A 356 21.44 8.10 2.47
CA MET A 356 20.76 8.05 3.76
C MET A 356 19.62 9.08 3.70
N VAL A 357 18.36 8.65 3.88
CA VAL A 357 17.19 9.53 3.79
C VAL A 357 16.24 9.19 4.92
N GLN A 358 16.41 9.87 6.07
CA GLN A 358 15.74 9.52 7.32
C GLN A 358 15.30 10.75 8.11
N GLN A 359 14.20 10.65 8.84
CA GLN A 359 13.82 11.61 9.88
C GLN A 359 14.63 11.29 11.15
N CYS A 360 15.77 11.95 11.31
CA CYS A 360 16.68 11.73 12.42
C CYS A 360 17.28 13.06 12.89
N LYS A 361 17.93 13.03 14.07
CA LYS A 361 18.70 14.18 14.57
C LYS A 361 20.00 14.34 13.78
N MET A 362 20.49 15.58 13.68
CA MET A 362 21.74 15.91 12.98
C MET A 362 22.94 15.07 13.44
N GLU A 363 23.01 14.69 14.72
CA GLU A 363 24.09 13.84 15.25
C GLU A 363 24.19 12.51 14.49
N VAL A 364 23.04 11.87 14.22
CA VAL A 364 22.98 10.59 13.50
C VAL A 364 23.42 10.76 12.05
N ALA A 365 22.99 11.86 11.41
CA ALA A 365 23.38 12.19 10.04
C ALA A 365 24.90 12.43 9.92
N ILE A 366 25.48 13.20 10.85
CA ILE A 366 26.93 13.46 10.88
C ILE A 366 27.70 12.17 11.16
N GLN A 367 27.28 11.39 12.16
CA GLN A 367 27.88 10.09 12.48
C GLN A 367 27.90 9.16 11.26
N TRP A 368 26.83 9.14 10.47
CA TRP A 368 26.76 8.35 9.25
C TRP A 368 27.82 8.78 8.22
N MET A 369 28.05 10.09 8.02
CA MET A 369 29.09 10.59 7.11
C MET A 369 30.50 10.17 7.55
N PHE A 370 30.78 10.22 8.85
CA PHE A 370 32.07 9.77 9.41
C PHE A 370 32.26 8.26 9.21
N ASN A 371 31.26 7.45 9.57
CA ASN A 371 31.31 5.99 9.41
C ASN A 371 31.51 5.61 7.93
N TYR A 372 30.72 6.20 7.03
CA TYR A 372 30.83 5.93 5.60
C TYR A 372 32.21 6.31 5.06
N THR A 373 32.81 7.42 5.52
CA THR A 373 34.16 7.82 5.11
C THR A 373 35.24 6.87 5.66
N ALA A 374 35.06 6.33 6.87
CA ALA A 374 36.00 5.40 7.50
C ALA A 374 36.11 4.06 6.76
N ASP A 375 35.00 3.60 6.18
CA ASP A 375 34.93 2.33 5.44
C ASP A 375 35.56 2.42 4.03
N LEU A 376 35.95 3.61 3.58
CA LEU A 376 36.53 3.83 2.25
C LEU A 376 38.05 3.66 2.23
N SER A 377 38.59 3.26 1.08
CA SER A 377 40.03 3.20 0.88
C SER A 377 40.66 4.61 0.91
N GLN A 378 41.89 4.72 1.40
CA GLN A 378 42.63 5.99 1.49
C GLN A 378 42.79 6.74 0.15
N SER A 379 42.65 6.04 -0.98
CA SER A 379 42.68 6.59 -2.33
C SER A 379 41.41 7.37 -2.71
N VAL A 380 40.30 7.18 -1.99
CA VAL A 380 39.01 7.82 -2.29
C VAL A 380 38.80 8.98 -1.35
N ARG A 381 38.60 10.18 -1.90
CA ARG A 381 38.28 11.39 -1.13
C ARG A 381 36.89 11.88 -1.47
N ILE A 382 36.02 11.92 -0.46
CA ILE A 382 34.68 12.51 -0.57
C ILE A 382 34.73 13.92 0.01
N ASN A 383 34.26 14.89 -0.77
CA ASN A 383 34.01 16.24 -0.27
C ASN A 383 32.54 16.32 0.15
N TRP A 384 32.29 16.63 1.41
CA TRP A 384 30.95 16.72 1.96
C TRP A 384 30.46 18.16 1.88
N TYR A 385 29.34 18.38 1.21
CA TYR A 385 28.71 19.68 1.05
C TYR A 385 27.40 19.74 1.83
N PHE A 386 27.05 20.93 2.29
CA PHE A 386 25.75 21.21 2.88
C PHE A 386 25.36 22.66 2.60
N GLU A 387 24.08 22.99 2.76
CA GLU A 387 23.60 24.34 2.51
C GLU A 387 24.09 25.33 3.57
N SER A 388 24.70 26.43 3.11
CA SER A 388 25.27 27.50 3.95
C SER A 388 24.31 28.05 5.02
N GLN A 389 23.01 28.09 4.74
CA GLN A 389 21.99 28.60 5.66
C GLN A 389 21.88 27.82 6.98
N PHE A 390 22.31 26.55 6.99
CA PHE A 390 22.26 25.71 8.19
C PHE A 390 23.52 25.82 9.06
N TRP A 391 24.51 26.64 8.67
CA TRP A 391 25.74 26.82 9.45
C TRP A 391 25.54 27.69 10.69
N ASN A 392 24.85 27.15 11.69
CA ASN A 392 24.57 27.79 12.97
C ASN A 392 25.37 27.15 14.12
N ASP A 393 25.28 27.74 15.32
CA ASP A 393 26.04 27.26 16.47
C ASP A 393 25.62 25.87 16.93
N ALA A 394 24.36 25.47 16.71
CA ALA A 394 23.89 24.11 16.99
C ALA A 394 24.61 23.06 16.13
N LEU A 395 24.68 23.27 14.81
CA LEU A 395 25.38 22.35 13.91
C LEU A 395 26.88 22.30 14.22
N LYS A 396 27.51 23.44 14.50
CA LYS A 396 28.93 23.50 14.91
C LYS A 396 29.20 22.72 16.19
N MET A 397 28.31 22.81 17.19
CA MET A 397 28.44 22.07 18.44
C MET A 397 28.35 20.56 18.21
N VAL A 398 27.31 20.10 17.50
CA VAL A 398 27.13 18.68 17.18
C VAL A 398 28.30 18.15 16.35
N TYR A 399 28.77 18.92 15.37
CA TYR A 399 29.93 18.54 14.56
C TYR A 399 31.20 18.37 15.39
N LYS A 400 31.49 19.30 16.32
CA LYS A 400 32.65 19.19 17.22
C LYS A 400 32.53 17.97 18.13
N GLU A 401 31.35 17.71 18.66
CA GLU A 401 31.10 16.55 19.52
C GLU A 401 31.36 15.23 18.77
N VAL A 402 30.73 15.06 17.60
CA VAL A 402 30.92 13.85 16.79
C VAL A 402 32.38 13.73 16.36
N SER A 403 33.00 14.80 15.85
CA SER A 403 34.40 14.78 15.42
C SER A 403 35.37 14.38 16.53
N SER A 404 35.08 14.69 17.80
CA SER A 404 35.93 14.28 18.94
C SER A 404 35.88 12.78 19.23
N LYS A 405 34.81 12.10 18.80
CA LYS A 405 34.60 10.66 18.97
C LYS A 405 35.24 9.83 17.85
N HIS A 406 35.74 10.46 16.79
CA HIS A 406 36.31 9.81 15.60
C HIS A 406 37.81 10.05 15.45
N GLN A 407 38.52 9.07 14.87
CA GLN A 407 39.98 9.14 14.67
C GLN A 407 40.40 9.87 13.39
N HIS A 408 39.45 10.12 12.48
CA HIS A 408 39.65 10.86 11.23
C HIS A 408 38.79 12.12 11.19
N SER A 409 39.16 13.06 10.32
CA SER A 409 38.38 14.28 10.09
C SER A 409 37.72 14.24 8.71
N ILE A 410 36.48 14.72 8.64
CA ILE A 410 35.81 15.03 7.38
C ILE A 410 35.80 16.55 7.18
N SER A 411 35.72 17.03 5.94
CA SER A 411 35.57 18.46 5.66
C SER A 411 34.15 18.75 5.20
N LEU A 412 33.43 19.56 5.98
CA LEU A 412 32.12 20.09 5.61
C LEU A 412 32.30 21.42 4.88
N ILE A 413 31.91 21.44 3.60
CA ILE A 413 32.05 22.59 2.71
C ILE A 413 30.67 23.25 2.57
N GLN A 414 30.62 24.55 2.86
CA GLN A 414 29.40 25.34 2.66
C GLN A 414 29.16 25.53 1.16
N ALA A 415 27.97 25.18 0.69
CA ALA A 415 27.52 25.44 -0.67
C ALA A 415 26.48 26.58 -0.66
N GLU A 416 26.63 27.54 -1.57
CA GLU A 416 25.61 28.53 -1.86
C GLU A 416 24.57 27.97 -2.83
N ARG A 417 23.29 28.14 -2.48
CA ARG A 417 22.16 27.71 -3.30
C ARG A 417 21.66 28.86 -4.20
N PRO A 418 21.34 28.60 -5.48
CA PRO A 418 20.70 29.58 -6.33
C PRO A 418 19.35 30.04 -5.75
N LYS A 419 19.07 31.35 -5.80
CA LYS A 419 17.77 31.93 -5.43
C LYS A 419 16.74 31.56 -6.51
N GLY A 420 16.01 30.46 -6.31
CA GLY A 420 14.93 29.98 -7.18
C GLY A 420 14.01 29.03 -6.42
N ASN A 421 12.85 28.68 -6.99
CA ASN A 421 11.93 27.73 -6.37
C ASN A 421 12.56 26.31 -6.32
N LYS A 422 12.35 25.57 -5.22
CA LYS A 422 12.80 24.17 -5.06
C LYS A 422 12.40 23.30 -6.25
N PHE A 423 11.14 23.43 -6.66
CA PHE A 423 10.61 22.72 -7.83
C PHE A 423 11.46 22.95 -9.09
N ASP A 424 11.73 24.19 -9.46
CA ASP A 424 12.49 24.51 -10.68
C ASP A 424 13.91 23.95 -10.65
N ARG A 425 14.54 23.89 -9.46
CA ARG A 425 15.87 23.30 -9.28
C ARG A 425 15.84 21.79 -9.48
N ILE A 426 14.83 21.12 -8.95
CA ILE A 426 14.66 19.67 -9.15
C ILE A 426 14.41 19.39 -10.63
N ILE A 427 13.56 20.19 -11.29
CA ILE A 427 13.27 20.08 -12.73
C ILE A 427 14.52 20.27 -13.59
N ALA A 428 15.48 21.09 -13.18
CA ALA A 428 16.74 21.27 -13.90
C ALA A 428 17.56 19.96 -14.05
N MET A 429 17.29 18.94 -13.22
CA MET A 429 17.91 17.61 -13.36
C MET A 429 17.27 16.74 -14.43
N LEU A 430 16.01 16.99 -14.81
CA LEU A 430 15.24 16.15 -15.72
C LEU A 430 15.95 15.85 -17.05
N PRO A 431 16.65 16.81 -17.71
CA PRO A 431 17.41 16.52 -18.91
C PRO A 431 18.48 15.42 -18.73
N PHE A 432 19.11 15.31 -17.55
CA PHE A 432 20.10 14.27 -17.30
C PHE A 432 19.46 12.87 -17.23
N TYR A 433 18.26 12.78 -16.63
CA TYR A 433 17.48 11.55 -16.60
C TYR A 433 17.01 11.15 -18.02
N GLN A 434 16.49 12.10 -18.79
CA GLN A 434 16.02 11.86 -20.17
C GLN A 434 17.15 11.46 -21.13
N GLN A 435 18.35 12.01 -20.94
CA GLN A 435 19.55 11.65 -21.71
C GLN A 435 20.19 10.33 -21.26
N GLY A 436 19.64 9.67 -20.24
CA GLY A 436 20.18 8.43 -19.71
C GLY A 436 21.56 8.60 -19.04
N ARG A 437 21.85 9.78 -18.50
CA ARG A 437 23.15 10.10 -17.85
C ARG A 437 23.18 9.77 -16.36
N ILE A 438 22.04 9.42 -15.76
CA ILE A 438 21.93 9.10 -14.33
C ILE A 438 21.91 7.58 -14.12
N TYR A 439 22.73 7.10 -13.19
CA TYR A 439 22.84 5.70 -12.79
C TYR A 439 22.79 5.56 -11.27
N TYR A 440 22.13 4.51 -10.80
CA TYR A 440 21.99 4.18 -9.38
C TYR A 440 22.75 2.90 -9.08
N ASN A 441 23.39 2.84 -7.92
CA ASN A 441 24.13 1.67 -7.49
C ASN A 441 23.20 0.46 -7.25
N GLU A 442 23.37 -0.59 -8.06
CA GLU A 442 22.58 -1.82 -7.97
C GLU A 442 22.62 -2.49 -6.59
N ALA A 443 23.75 -2.40 -5.88
CA ALA A 443 23.87 -2.95 -4.53
C ALA A 443 22.96 -2.23 -3.51
N GLU A 444 22.58 -0.99 -3.78
CA GLU A 444 21.69 -0.18 -2.93
C GLU A 444 20.23 -0.30 -3.34
N ARG A 445 19.89 -1.17 -4.30
CA ARG A 445 18.52 -1.28 -4.81
C ARG A 445 17.51 -1.68 -3.73
N ALA A 446 17.91 -2.53 -2.79
CA ALA A 446 17.08 -2.93 -1.65
C ALA A 446 17.19 -1.99 -0.44
N SER A 447 18.02 -0.94 -0.50
CA SER A 447 18.22 -0.02 0.62
C SER A 447 16.97 0.84 0.83
N ASN A 448 16.45 0.84 2.06
CA ASN A 448 15.29 1.66 2.45
C ASN A 448 15.52 3.14 2.14
N ASP A 449 16.70 3.66 2.48
CA ASP A 449 17.07 5.07 2.25
C ASP A 449 17.05 5.43 0.76
N MET A 450 17.55 4.53 -0.08
CA MET A 450 17.55 4.71 -1.54
C MET A 450 16.13 4.74 -2.08
N GLN A 451 15.27 3.83 -1.61
CA GLN A 451 13.86 3.76 -2.04
C GLN A 451 13.05 4.96 -1.56
N VAL A 452 13.27 5.45 -0.34
CA VAL A 452 12.63 6.69 0.15
C VAL A 452 13.05 7.89 -0.71
N GLY A 453 14.34 8.01 -1.02
CA GLY A 453 14.82 9.09 -1.90
C GLY A 453 14.24 9.01 -3.32
N ILE A 454 14.09 7.80 -3.87
CA ILE A 454 13.43 7.59 -5.17
C ILE A 454 11.96 7.99 -5.09
N ALA A 455 11.24 7.58 -4.05
CA ALA A 455 9.83 7.92 -3.90
C ALA A 455 9.60 9.44 -3.79
N GLN A 456 10.47 10.15 -3.06
CA GLN A 456 10.43 11.61 -3.01
C GLN A 456 10.63 12.22 -4.42
N LEU A 457 11.61 11.73 -5.19
CA LEU A 457 11.86 12.18 -6.57
C LEU A 457 10.66 11.92 -7.49
N LEU A 458 10.08 10.72 -7.44
CA LEU A 458 8.94 10.35 -8.27
C LEU A 458 7.69 11.15 -7.91
N ALA A 459 7.51 11.54 -6.65
CA ALA A 459 6.35 12.30 -6.20
C ALA A 459 6.35 13.78 -6.64
N ILE A 460 7.43 14.26 -7.27
CA ILE A 460 7.55 15.66 -7.72
C ILE A 460 6.62 15.94 -8.90
N GLU A 461 5.65 16.83 -8.68
CA GLU A 461 4.69 17.35 -9.66
C GLU A 461 4.36 18.82 -9.37
N PRO A 462 3.79 19.60 -10.31
CA PRO A 462 3.43 20.99 -10.04
C PRO A 462 2.44 21.09 -8.86
N GLY A 463 2.86 21.72 -7.77
CA GLY A 463 2.05 21.86 -6.55
C GLY A 463 2.09 20.66 -5.59
N TYR A 464 3.14 19.82 -5.66
CA TYR A 464 3.35 18.71 -4.73
C TYR A 464 3.34 19.17 -3.25
N LYS A 465 2.89 18.26 -2.37
CA LYS A 465 2.91 18.42 -0.90
C LYS A 465 3.75 17.36 -0.18
N SER A 466 4.34 16.44 -0.93
CA SER A 466 5.25 15.41 -0.44
C SER A 466 6.62 16.00 -0.12
N ASN A 467 7.41 15.29 0.69
CA ASN A 467 8.75 15.73 1.03
C ASN A 467 9.67 15.70 -0.19
N ASP A 468 10.57 16.67 -0.27
CA ASP A 468 11.45 16.92 -1.40
C ASP A 468 12.93 17.08 -1.02
N ASP A 469 13.29 16.85 0.23
CA ASP A 469 14.65 17.04 0.75
C ASP A 469 15.67 16.22 -0.06
N SER A 470 15.29 14.98 -0.38
CA SER A 470 16.13 14.08 -1.16
C SER A 470 16.35 14.54 -2.60
N PRO A 471 15.31 14.84 -3.42
CA PRO A 471 15.51 15.35 -4.77
C PRO A 471 16.08 16.77 -4.80
N ASP A 472 15.83 17.61 -3.79
CA ASP A 472 16.46 18.92 -3.70
C ASP A 472 17.98 18.76 -3.46
N GLY A 473 18.39 17.85 -2.58
CA GLY A 473 19.80 17.49 -2.37
C GLY A 473 20.47 16.92 -3.63
N ASP A 474 19.75 16.10 -4.42
CA ASP A 474 20.23 15.60 -5.71
C ASP A 474 20.54 16.75 -6.68
N SER A 475 19.64 17.74 -6.77
CA SER A 475 19.80 18.89 -7.66
C SER A 475 21.09 19.66 -7.36
N ALA A 476 21.34 19.92 -6.08
CA ALA A 476 22.55 20.61 -5.66
C ALA A 476 23.83 19.79 -5.92
N ALA A 477 23.79 18.48 -5.65
CA ALA A 477 24.92 17.59 -5.92
C ALA A 477 25.27 17.54 -7.42
N LEU A 478 24.26 17.36 -8.27
CA LEU A 478 24.43 17.30 -9.72
C LEU A 478 24.91 18.64 -10.29
N ASP A 479 24.42 19.77 -9.78
CA ASP A 479 24.89 21.10 -10.18
C ASP A 479 26.38 21.30 -9.88
N LEU A 480 26.86 20.86 -8.71
CA LEU A 480 28.27 20.93 -8.35
C LEU A 480 29.14 20.05 -9.27
N LEU A 481 28.70 18.82 -9.55
CA LEU A 481 29.41 17.90 -10.45
C LEU A 481 29.40 18.42 -11.90
N ASN A 482 28.29 18.98 -12.38
CA ASN A 482 28.16 19.52 -13.72
C ASN A 482 29.02 20.79 -13.90
N LYS A 483 29.12 21.66 -12.87
CA LYS A 483 30.06 22.80 -12.88
C LYS A 483 31.51 22.33 -13.01
N TYR A 484 31.89 21.28 -12.27
CA TYR A 484 33.22 20.68 -12.37
C TYR A 484 33.49 20.12 -13.78
N GLN A 485 32.54 19.37 -14.34
CA GLN A 485 32.64 18.84 -15.70
C GLN A 485 32.87 19.95 -16.74
N ARG A 486 32.11 21.05 -16.65
CA ARG A 486 32.25 22.21 -17.56
C ARG A 486 33.60 22.91 -17.41
N ALA A 487 34.08 23.07 -16.18
CA ALA A 487 35.39 23.65 -15.92
C ALA A 487 36.53 22.80 -16.47
N ALA A 488 36.45 21.47 -16.32
CA ALA A 488 37.44 20.53 -16.86
C ALA A 488 37.46 20.49 -18.40
N ALA A 489 36.31 20.71 -19.06
CA ALA A 489 36.22 20.79 -20.52
C ALA A 489 36.78 22.10 -21.11
N PHE A 490 36.93 23.14 -20.30
CA PHE A 490 37.39 24.46 -20.75
C PHE A 490 38.91 24.48 -20.99
N HIS A 491 39.32 24.60 -22.26
CA HIS A 491 40.72 24.80 -22.64
C HIS A 491 41.00 26.29 -22.85
N PRO A 492 41.78 26.96 -21.96
CA PRO A 492 42.10 28.37 -22.14
C PRO A 492 42.99 28.56 -23.38
N ARG A 493 42.53 29.36 -24.35
CA ARG A 493 43.37 29.79 -25.48
C ARG A 493 44.32 30.89 -25.01
N MET A 494 45.58 30.56 -24.74
CA MET A 494 46.64 31.55 -24.52
C MET A 494 47.20 32.01 -25.87
N GLY A 495 46.84 33.23 -26.29
CA GLY A 495 47.48 33.91 -27.41
C GLY A 495 48.50 34.93 -26.90
N GLN A 496 49.74 34.89 -27.40
CA GLN A 496 50.69 35.98 -27.20
C GLN A 496 50.18 37.25 -27.89
N TYR A 497 50.07 38.35 -27.14
CA TYR A 497 49.76 39.65 -27.69
C TYR A 497 50.91 40.09 -28.61
N ARG A 498 50.72 40.05 -29.93
CA ARG A 498 51.68 40.65 -30.88
C ARG A 498 51.54 42.17 -30.78
N SER A 499 52.53 42.84 -30.17
CA SER A 499 52.61 44.29 -30.22
C SER A 499 52.75 44.73 -31.68
N PHE A 500 51.77 45.44 -32.21
CA PHE A 500 51.93 46.14 -33.47
C PHE A 500 52.92 47.29 -33.25
N SER A 501 54.14 47.14 -33.76
CA SER A 501 55.05 48.27 -33.89
C SER A 501 54.52 49.17 -35.00
N ASN A 502 54.14 50.39 -34.61
CA ASN A 502 53.80 51.46 -35.55
C ASN A 502 55.01 51.71 -36.47
N ARG A 503 54.93 51.26 -37.73
CA ARG A 503 55.74 51.85 -38.80
C ARG A 503 55.29 53.29 -38.97
N ARG A 504 56.13 54.24 -38.54
CA ARG A 504 56.04 55.64 -38.97
C ARG A 504 56.41 55.72 -40.46
N ILE A 505 55.66 56.58 -41.15
CA ILE A 505 55.82 57.01 -42.54
C ILE A 505 57.23 57.55 -42.78
#